data_AF-A0A1X7SWD5-F1
#
_entry.id   AF-A0A1X7SWD5-F1
#
_cell.length_a   1.000
_cell.length_b   1.000
_cell.length_c   1.000
_cell.angle_alpha   90.00
_cell.angle_beta   90.00
_cell.angle_gamma   90.00
#
_symmetry.space_group_name_H-M   'P 1'
#
loop_
_entity.id
_entity.type
_entity.pdbx_description
1 polymer ?
#
loop_
_entity_poly.entity_id
_entity_poly.type
_entity_poly.pdbx_seq_one_letter_code
_entity_poly.pdbx_strand_id
1 'polypeptide(L)'
;IDRLKLSQLLLNAVEADPNITLCFQHKLIRADLKKQSLTFQAPEGEKELTVGFTFGCDGAFSTVRRQMMRSGDRFNYTQEYIEHGYKELHMPPKAEGEYAMPPNYLHIWPRQEFMMIALPNQDKSFTLTLFMPFEMFDNIKTKENLLSVFMKHFPDSIKKIGEARLVEDYFKNPTGSLMSIKCDPYYLDCSTVLLGDAAHAVVPFYGQGMNAGMEDCLVFDECLEKVITSGGVGDLEAAAKAYSNARWRDGHAIAQLSKENYDEMRSHVTSRLFLLEKKINNALHRKFQNSFIPLYTMVTFTRMGYHDVIEKNNRQKNIVKIITIAIFIFVVLIFIFLFALLFSLMK
;
A
#
# COMPACT_ATOMS: atom_id res chain seq x y z
N ILE A 1 4.18 1.10 14.62
CA ILE A 1 5.18 2.16 14.37
C ILE A 1 4.41 3.44 14.12
N ASP A 2 4.77 4.52 14.80
CA ASP A 2 4.14 5.83 14.61
C ASP A 2 4.88 6.64 13.53
N ARG A 3 4.13 7.31 12.65
CA ARG A 3 4.69 8.05 11.50
C ARG A 3 5.61 9.18 11.95
N LEU A 4 5.18 9.97 12.94
CA LEU A 4 5.96 11.12 13.41
C LEU A 4 7.26 10.65 14.06
N LYS A 5 7.18 9.62 14.92
CA LYS A 5 8.37 9.05 15.57
C LYS A 5 9.37 8.48 14.57
N LEU A 6 8.91 7.80 13.52
CA LEU A 6 9.77 7.28 12.46
C LEU A 6 10.44 8.43 11.68
N SER A 7 9.68 9.45 11.28
CA SER A 7 10.25 10.62 10.59
C SER A 7 11.29 11.34 11.46
N GLN A 8 11.03 11.51 12.76
CA GLN A 8 11.98 12.09 13.70
C GLN A 8 13.27 11.27 13.79
N LEU A 9 13.15 9.94 13.88
CA LEU A 9 14.31 9.05 13.90
C LEU A 9 15.19 9.22 12.64
N LEU A 10 14.56 9.27 11.46
CA LEU A 10 15.27 9.44 10.19
C LEU A 10 15.91 10.84 10.08
N LEU A 11 15.21 11.89 10.49
CA LEU A 11 15.74 13.25 10.47
C LEU A 11 16.95 13.39 11.41
N ASN A 12 16.87 12.84 12.61
CA ASN A 12 17.99 12.84 13.57
C ASN A 12 19.21 12.10 13.01
N ALA A 13 19.00 10.99 12.30
CA ALA A 13 20.07 10.25 11.67
C ALA A 13 20.74 11.05 10.54
N VAL A 14 19.96 11.79 9.74
CA VAL A 14 20.45 12.65 8.67
C VAL A 14 21.19 13.87 9.23
N GLU A 15 20.66 14.50 10.28
CA GLU A 15 21.27 15.67 10.94
C GLU A 15 22.63 15.35 11.58
N ALA A 16 22.86 14.08 11.95
CA ALA A 16 24.13 13.64 12.51
C ALA A 16 25.27 13.52 11.48
N ASP A 17 24.98 13.52 10.17
CA ASP A 17 25.99 13.47 9.12
C ASP A 17 26.44 14.90 8.71
N PRO A 18 27.71 15.28 8.94
CA PRO A 18 28.19 16.62 8.61
C PRO A 18 28.20 16.94 7.11
N ASN A 19 28.07 15.93 6.25
CA ASN A 19 28.01 16.10 4.79
C ASN A 19 26.60 16.39 4.27
N ILE A 20 25.57 16.30 5.13
CA ILE A 20 24.18 16.55 4.75
C ILE A 20 23.70 17.87 5.35
N THR A 21 23.11 18.72 4.51
CA THR A 21 22.48 19.98 4.94
C THR A 21 20.97 19.88 4.81
N LEU A 22 20.26 20.10 5.91
CA LEU A 22 18.79 20.13 5.96
C LEU A 22 18.25 21.55 5.82
N CYS A 23 17.49 21.80 4.76
CA CYS A 23 16.87 23.10 4.47
C CYS A 23 15.34 23.04 4.65
N PHE A 24 14.86 23.28 5.88
CA PHE A 24 13.42 23.33 6.16
C PHE A 24 12.77 24.59 5.60
N GLN A 25 11.45 24.58 5.40
CA GLN A 25 10.67 25.71 4.86
C GLN A 25 11.06 26.12 3.41
N HIS A 26 11.68 25.20 2.65
CA HIS A 26 12.02 25.41 1.25
C HIS A 26 11.10 24.56 0.36
N LYS A 27 10.07 25.17 -0.22
CA LYS A 27 9.11 24.46 -1.08
C LYS A 27 9.54 24.55 -2.54
N LEU A 28 9.77 23.41 -3.19
CA LEU A 28 10.07 23.38 -4.64
C LEU A 28 8.84 23.85 -5.44
N ILE A 29 8.99 24.94 -6.18
CA ILE A 29 7.91 25.53 -7.02
C ILE A 29 8.16 25.31 -8.52
N ARG A 30 9.41 25.29 -8.96
CA ARG A 30 9.80 25.05 -10.36
C ARG A 30 11.09 24.24 -10.42
N ALA A 31 11.23 23.40 -11.45
CA ALA A 31 12.50 22.77 -11.79
C ALA A 31 12.70 22.82 -13.30
N ASP A 32 13.89 23.23 -13.74
CA ASP A 32 14.38 23.07 -15.11
C ASP A 32 15.42 21.93 -15.07
N LEU A 33 14.95 20.71 -15.31
CA LEU A 33 15.77 19.50 -15.17
C LEU A 33 16.90 19.43 -16.21
N LYS A 34 16.73 20.08 -17.38
CA LYS A 34 17.78 20.13 -18.42
C LYS A 34 18.93 21.04 -18.02
N LYS A 35 18.64 22.11 -17.28
CA LYS A 35 19.65 23.03 -16.73
C LYS A 35 20.06 22.68 -15.30
N GLN A 36 19.51 21.59 -14.77
CA GLN A 36 19.70 21.16 -13.38
C GLN A 36 19.45 22.29 -12.36
N SER A 37 18.46 23.14 -12.65
CA SER A 37 18.10 24.29 -11.83
C SER A 37 16.78 24.05 -11.11
N LEU A 38 16.78 24.26 -9.79
CA LEU A 38 15.64 24.11 -8.91
C LEU A 38 15.31 25.46 -8.28
N THR A 39 14.04 25.89 -8.38
CA THR A 39 13.54 27.11 -7.76
C THR A 39 12.67 26.77 -6.56
N PHE A 40 13.08 27.26 -5.40
CA PHE A 40 12.38 27.08 -4.14
C PHE A 40 11.76 28.38 -3.66
N GLN A 41 10.55 28.30 -3.12
CA GLN A 41 10.02 29.33 -2.24
C GLN A 41 10.60 29.11 -0.85
N ALA A 42 11.43 30.04 -0.39
CA ALA A 42 12.02 30.08 0.95
C ALA A 42 11.44 31.26 1.76
N PRO A 43 11.71 31.34 3.07
CA PRO A 43 11.27 32.47 3.91
C PRO A 43 11.78 33.83 3.41
N GLU A 44 12.97 33.87 2.83
CA GLU A 44 13.61 35.10 2.32
C GLU A 44 13.15 35.49 0.90
N GLY A 45 12.33 34.65 0.25
CA GLY A 45 11.87 34.82 -1.12
C GLY A 45 12.16 33.61 -2.00
N GLU A 46 12.06 33.80 -3.32
CA GLU A 46 12.44 32.75 -4.26
C GLU A 46 13.96 32.59 -4.31
N LYS A 47 14.42 31.35 -4.24
CA LYS A 47 15.83 30.97 -4.32
C LYS A 47 16.04 29.94 -5.42
N GLU A 48 16.95 30.23 -6.33
CA GLU A 48 17.38 29.31 -7.38
C GLU A 48 18.65 28.58 -6.95
N LEU A 49 18.70 27.27 -7.17
CA LEU A 49 19.83 26.40 -6.85
C LEU A 49 20.15 25.53 -8.06
N THR A 50 21.42 25.50 -8.45
CA THR A 50 21.95 24.53 -9.43
C THR A 50 22.50 23.33 -8.68
N VAL A 51 22.08 22.13 -9.06
CA VAL A 51 22.48 20.87 -8.41
C VAL A 51 23.03 19.88 -9.44
N GLY A 52 23.96 19.02 -9.06
CA GLY A 52 24.50 18.02 -9.99
C GLY A 52 23.56 16.84 -10.24
N PHE A 53 22.71 16.51 -9.27
CA PHE A 53 21.79 15.38 -9.33
C PHE A 53 20.59 15.62 -8.40
N THR A 54 19.40 15.17 -8.81
CA THR A 54 18.14 15.37 -8.06
C THR A 54 17.47 14.04 -7.73
N PHE A 55 17.19 13.83 -6.44
CA PHE A 55 16.32 12.75 -5.95
C PHE A 55 14.92 13.30 -5.66
N GLY A 56 13.93 12.94 -6.48
CA GLY A 56 12.54 13.29 -6.27
C GLY A 56 11.87 12.37 -5.26
N CYS A 57 11.84 12.79 -4.00
CA CYS A 57 11.18 12.11 -2.88
C CYS A 57 10.04 12.97 -2.28
N ASP A 58 9.42 13.83 -3.09
CA ASP A 58 8.46 14.88 -2.70
C ASP A 58 7.00 14.40 -2.68
N GLY A 59 6.80 13.10 -2.52
CA GLY A 59 5.51 12.47 -2.24
C GLY A 59 4.56 12.34 -3.44
N ALA A 60 3.33 11.90 -3.16
CA ALA A 60 2.33 11.59 -4.19
C ALA A 60 2.06 12.77 -5.14
N PHE A 61 2.09 14.00 -4.64
CA PHE A 61 1.90 15.23 -5.41
C PHE A 61 3.21 15.87 -5.88
N SER A 62 4.18 15.03 -6.25
CA SER A 62 5.53 15.42 -6.67
C SER A 62 5.57 16.55 -7.71
N THR A 63 6.27 17.64 -7.36
CA THR A 63 6.68 18.69 -8.28
C THR A 63 7.74 18.16 -9.24
N VAL A 64 8.69 17.34 -8.77
CA VAL A 64 9.76 16.77 -9.61
C VAL A 64 9.17 15.93 -10.74
N ARG A 65 8.26 15.00 -10.44
CA ARG A 65 7.55 14.18 -11.43
C ARG A 65 6.80 15.04 -12.45
N ARG A 66 6.10 16.10 -12.00
CA ARG A 66 5.42 17.02 -12.94
C ARG A 66 6.38 17.66 -13.94
N GLN A 67 7.61 17.97 -13.52
CA GLN A 67 8.62 18.52 -14.43
C GLN A 67 9.22 17.45 -15.34
N MET A 68 9.39 16.22 -14.86
CA MET A 68 9.78 15.07 -15.69
C MET A 68 8.75 14.81 -16.81
N MET A 69 7.46 14.81 -16.48
CA MET A 69 6.36 14.65 -17.44
C MET A 69 6.37 15.72 -18.56
N ARG A 70 6.85 16.94 -18.26
CA ARG A 70 6.93 18.04 -19.23
C ARG A 70 8.24 18.05 -20.03
N SER A 71 9.32 17.58 -19.43
CA SER A 71 10.68 17.72 -19.97
C SER A 71 11.12 16.54 -20.83
N GLY A 72 10.54 15.35 -20.62
CA GLY A 72 10.91 14.11 -21.29
C GLY A 72 10.01 13.75 -22.47
N ASP A 73 10.62 13.32 -23.57
CA ASP A 73 9.96 12.46 -24.55
C ASP A 73 9.90 11.03 -23.97
N ARG A 74 8.80 10.30 -24.18
CA ARG A 74 8.57 8.92 -23.68
C ARG A 74 8.48 8.76 -22.16
N PHE A 75 7.70 9.61 -21.49
CA PHE A 75 7.33 9.42 -20.07
C PHE A 75 5.85 9.03 -19.94
N ASN A 76 5.58 7.82 -19.45
CA ASN A 76 4.23 7.34 -19.19
C ASN A 76 3.79 7.74 -17.78
N TYR A 77 2.55 8.18 -17.65
CA TYR A 77 1.96 8.58 -16.38
C TYR A 77 0.48 8.19 -16.31
N THR A 78 0.07 7.61 -15.18
CA THR A 78 -1.34 7.45 -14.82
C THR A 78 -1.56 7.91 -13.39
N GLN A 79 -2.70 8.57 -13.18
CA GLN A 79 -3.20 8.95 -11.87
C GLN A 79 -4.68 8.59 -11.82
N GLU A 80 -5.03 7.71 -10.89
CA GLU A 80 -6.39 7.22 -10.69
C GLU A 80 -6.82 7.54 -9.26
N TYR A 81 -7.90 8.31 -9.10
CA TYR A 81 -8.61 8.41 -7.83
C TYR A 81 -9.62 7.28 -7.74
N ILE A 82 -9.67 6.61 -6.59
CA ILE A 82 -10.70 5.60 -6.34
C ILE A 82 -11.96 6.25 -5.75
N GLU A 83 -13.09 5.57 -5.89
CA GLU A 83 -14.40 6.02 -5.41
C GLU A 83 -14.50 6.13 -3.87
N HIS A 84 -13.55 5.53 -3.17
CA HIS A 84 -13.50 5.49 -1.71
C HIS A 84 -12.66 6.64 -1.14
N GLY A 85 -13.24 7.32 -0.16
CA GLY A 85 -12.50 8.17 0.76
C GLY A 85 -12.07 7.39 2.00
N TYR A 86 -11.23 8.02 2.81
CA TYR A 86 -10.92 7.54 4.15
C TYR A 86 -11.17 8.61 5.21
N LYS A 87 -11.47 8.17 6.43
CA LYS A 87 -11.58 9.04 7.60
C LYS A 87 -10.96 8.37 8.82
N GLU A 88 -10.15 9.13 9.54
CA GLU A 88 -9.52 8.67 10.78
C GLU A 88 -10.45 8.89 11.98
N LEU A 89 -10.54 7.89 12.84
CA LEU A 89 -11.29 7.91 14.09
C LEU A 89 -10.40 7.39 15.22
N HIS A 90 -10.66 7.82 16.45
CA HIS A 90 -9.86 7.43 17.60
C HIS A 90 -10.65 6.55 18.57
N MET A 91 -10.12 5.37 18.90
CA MET A 91 -10.64 4.52 19.98
C MET A 91 -9.73 4.65 21.20
N PRO A 92 -10.22 5.26 22.29
CA PRO A 92 -9.43 5.44 23.49
C PRO A 92 -9.14 4.11 24.21
N PRO A 93 -8.15 4.09 25.12
CA PRO A 93 -8.03 2.99 26.07
C PRO A 93 -9.31 2.89 26.94
N LYS A 94 -9.51 1.71 27.55
CA LYS A 94 -10.57 1.52 28.55
C LYS A 94 -10.32 2.42 29.77
N ALA A 95 -11.34 2.59 30.61
CA ALA A 95 -11.26 3.37 31.84
C ALA A 95 -10.12 2.92 32.78
N GLU A 96 -9.79 1.62 32.76
CA GLU A 96 -8.70 1.02 33.54
C GLU A 96 -7.30 1.28 32.93
N GLY A 97 -7.21 2.01 31.82
CA GLY A 97 -5.96 2.28 31.12
C GLY A 97 -5.41 1.08 30.35
N GLU A 98 -6.30 0.19 29.89
CA GLU A 98 -5.96 -1.01 29.10
C GLU A 98 -6.53 -0.93 27.67
N TYR A 99 -5.97 -1.72 26.75
CA TYR A 99 -6.46 -1.76 25.37
C TYR A 99 -7.94 -2.20 25.30
N ALA A 100 -8.72 -1.54 24.44
CA ALA A 100 -10.13 -1.86 24.19
C ALA A 100 -10.34 -3.19 23.43
N MET A 101 -9.30 -3.68 22.77
CA MET A 101 -9.24 -4.90 21.95
C MET A 101 -7.83 -5.53 22.04
N PRO A 102 -7.64 -6.81 21.68
CA PRO A 102 -6.31 -7.43 21.65
C PRO A 102 -5.29 -6.60 20.84
N PRO A 103 -4.15 -6.18 21.42
CA PRO A 103 -3.24 -5.23 20.76
C PRO A 103 -2.35 -5.84 19.70
N ASN A 104 -2.21 -7.17 19.63
CA ASN A 104 -1.27 -7.84 18.70
C ASN A 104 -1.93 -8.29 17.40
N TYR A 105 -2.98 -7.58 16.96
CA TYR A 105 -3.76 -7.92 15.78
C TYR A 105 -4.08 -6.67 14.96
N LEU A 106 -4.14 -6.84 13.63
CA LEU A 106 -4.81 -5.91 12.74
C LEU A 106 -6.32 -6.22 12.79
N HIS A 107 -7.12 -5.29 13.32
CA HIS A 107 -8.57 -5.48 13.40
C HIS A 107 -9.23 -4.96 12.13
N ILE A 108 -10.17 -5.71 11.58
CA ILE A 108 -10.85 -5.40 10.32
C ILE A 108 -12.36 -5.66 10.48
N TRP A 109 -13.19 -4.68 10.10
CA TRP A 109 -14.63 -4.79 9.97
C TRP A 109 -15.05 -4.67 8.49
N PRO A 110 -15.17 -5.79 7.75
CA PRO A 110 -15.49 -5.77 6.32
C PRO A 110 -17.01 -5.67 6.07
N ARG A 111 -17.47 -4.80 5.16
CA ARG A 111 -18.90 -4.59 4.83
C ARG A 111 -19.19 -4.57 3.32
N GLN A 112 -18.44 -5.35 2.53
CA GLN A 112 -18.57 -5.47 1.06
C GLN A 112 -18.23 -4.20 0.28
N GLU A 113 -18.96 -3.12 0.47
CA GLU A 113 -18.74 -1.84 -0.23
C GLU A 113 -17.78 -0.91 0.53
N PHE A 114 -17.63 -1.12 1.84
CA PHE A 114 -16.80 -0.30 2.72
C PHE A 114 -16.23 -1.16 3.86
N MET A 115 -15.25 -0.63 4.58
CA MET A 115 -14.59 -1.35 5.67
C MET A 115 -13.99 -0.38 6.68
N MET A 116 -13.76 -0.86 7.89
CA MET A 116 -12.99 -0.14 8.90
C MET A 116 -11.82 -1.01 9.35
N ILE A 117 -10.65 -0.43 9.56
CA ILE A 117 -9.50 -1.11 10.17
C ILE A 117 -9.09 -0.39 11.44
N ALA A 118 -8.43 -1.09 12.37
CA ALA A 118 -7.83 -0.47 13.54
C ALA A 118 -6.40 -0.97 13.77
N LEU A 119 -5.48 -0.03 13.98
CA LEU A 119 -4.09 -0.31 14.35
C LEU A 119 -3.83 0.13 15.79
N PRO A 120 -3.11 -0.69 16.58
CA PRO A 120 -2.79 -0.40 17.98
C PRO A 120 -1.72 0.69 18.10
N ASN A 121 -1.88 1.58 19.07
CA ASN A 121 -0.90 2.59 19.45
C ASN A 121 -0.19 2.20 20.76
N GLN A 122 0.95 2.84 21.05
CA GLN A 122 1.72 2.59 22.27
C GLN A 122 1.05 3.12 23.53
N ASP A 123 0.21 4.15 23.41
CA ASP A 123 -0.59 4.75 24.49
C ASP A 123 -1.85 3.94 24.83
N LYS A 124 -1.93 2.70 24.34
CA LYS A 124 -3.04 1.76 24.50
C LYS A 124 -4.35 2.15 23.79
N SER A 125 -4.32 3.16 22.94
CA SER A 125 -5.41 3.51 22.03
C SER A 125 -5.33 2.72 20.71
N PHE A 126 -6.35 2.88 19.85
CA PHE A 126 -6.28 2.47 18.45
C PHE A 126 -6.60 3.65 17.53
N THR A 127 -5.88 3.74 16.42
CA THR A 127 -6.25 4.58 15.28
C THR A 127 -7.09 3.74 14.33
N LEU A 128 -8.31 4.19 14.06
CA LEU A 128 -9.22 3.55 13.12
C LEU A 128 -9.25 4.32 11.81
N THR A 129 -9.32 3.58 10.72
CA THR A 129 -9.50 4.17 9.38
C THR A 129 -10.75 3.56 8.75
N LEU A 130 -11.76 4.40 8.55
CA LEU A 130 -12.98 4.05 7.82
C LEU A 130 -12.77 4.34 6.34
N PHE A 131 -12.85 3.31 5.50
CA PHE A 131 -12.83 3.40 4.04
C PHE A 131 -14.23 3.21 3.51
N MET A 132 -14.78 4.20 2.80
CA MET A 132 -16.17 4.19 2.36
C MET A 132 -16.34 5.03 1.08
N PRO A 133 -17.29 4.70 0.18
CA PRO A 133 -17.56 5.52 -1.01
C PRO A 133 -17.86 6.98 -0.65
N PHE A 134 -17.39 7.93 -1.45
CA PHE A 134 -17.67 9.36 -1.25
C PHE A 134 -19.17 9.65 -1.15
N GLU A 135 -19.99 9.02 -2.00
CA GLU A 135 -21.46 9.17 -1.97
C GLU A 135 -22.06 8.82 -0.61
N MET A 136 -21.53 7.81 0.09
CA MET A 136 -21.98 7.46 1.43
C MET A 136 -21.51 8.48 2.47
N PHE A 137 -20.30 9.04 2.33
CA PHE A 137 -19.83 10.13 3.20
C PHE A 137 -20.75 11.35 3.07
N ASP A 138 -21.11 11.72 1.85
CA ASP A 138 -21.96 12.88 1.54
C ASP A 138 -23.37 12.76 2.12
N ASN A 139 -23.86 11.53 2.32
CA ASN A 139 -25.15 11.25 2.92
C ASN A 139 -25.16 11.31 4.46
N ILE A 140 -23.99 11.29 5.12
CA ILE A 140 -23.89 11.37 6.59
C ILE A 140 -23.62 12.81 7.01
N LYS A 141 -24.70 13.56 7.21
CA LYS A 141 -24.64 15.00 7.54
C LYS A 141 -24.94 15.32 9.00
N THR A 142 -25.62 14.44 9.71
CA THR A 142 -26.01 14.65 11.11
C THR A 142 -25.51 13.53 12.02
N LYS A 143 -25.48 13.83 13.33
CA LYS A 143 -25.18 12.85 14.37
C LYS A 143 -26.07 11.61 14.26
N GLU A 144 -27.37 11.79 14.04
CA GLU A 144 -28.35 10.70 13.97
C GLU A 144 -28.08 9.79 12.76
N ASN A 145 -27.71 10.36 11.60
CA ASN A 145 -27.32 9.57 10.43
C ASN A 145 -26.05 8.77 10.70
N LEU A 146 -25.03 9.39 11.29
CA LEU A 146 -23.78 8.73 11.63
C LEU A 146 -24.01 7.55 12.57
N LEU A 147 -24.77 7.77 13.65
CA LEU A 147 -25.06 6.72 14.63
C LEU A 147 -25.92 5.60 14.04
N SER A 148 -26.87 5.92 13.16
CA SER A 148 -27.66 4.92 12.44
C SER A 148 -26.76 4.01 11.57
N VAL A 149 -25.83 4.60 10.81
CA VAL A 149 -24.86 3.85 9.99
C VAL A 149 -23.97 2.97 10.87
N PHE A 150 -23.41 3.52 11.94
CA PHE A 150 -22.55 2.75 12.84
C PHE A 150 -23.32 1.69 13.63
N MET A 151 -24.56 1.92 14.05
CA MET A 151 -25.36 0.90 14.72
C MET A 151 -25.71 -0.25 13.78
N LYS A 152 -26.02 0.07 12.52
CA LYS A 152 -26.35 -0.93 11.51
C LYS A 152 -25.13 -1.74 11.09
N HIS A 153 -23.98 -1.09 10.89
CA HIS A 153 -22.82 -1.71 10.27
C HIS A 153 -21.68 -2.00 11.26
N PHE A 154 -21.45 -1.22 12.31
CA PHE A 154 -20.35 -1.40 13.27
C PHE A 154 -20.82 -1.34 14.74
N PRO A 155 -21.83 -2.13 15.14
CA PRO A 155 -22.48 -1.96 16.45
C PRO A 155 -21.52 -2.15 17.64
N ASP A 156 -20.52 -3.02 17.49
CA ASP A 156 -19.53 -3.30 18.52
C ASP A 156 -18.49 -2.17 18.69
N SER A 157 -18.27 -1.35 17.66
CA SER A 157 -17.28 -0.27 17.69
C SER A 157 -17.76 0.94 18.49
N ILE A 158 -19.07 1.24 18.47
CA ILE A 158 -19.63 2.41 19.17
C ILE A 158 -19.31 2.36 20.66
N LYS A 159 -19.50 1.20 21.31
CA LYS A 159 -19.21 1.03 22.74
C LYS A 159 -17.72 1.19 23.07
N LYS A 160 -16.83 0.92 22.11
CA LYS A 160 -15.37 1.00 22.29
C LYS A 160 -14.84 2.41 22.02
N ILE A 161 -15.37 3.09 21.01
CA ILE A 161 -14.99 4.45 20.63
C ILE A 161 -15.61 5.47 21.60
N GLY A 162 -16.87 5.24 21.99
CA GLY A 162 -17.71 6.21 22.68
C GLY A 162 -18.46 7.10 21.68
N GLU A 163 -19.77 7.26 21.88
CA GLU A 163 -20.64 7.99 20.96
C GLU A 163 -20.18 9.43 20.72
N ALA A 164 -19.85 10.15 21.79
CA ALA A 164 -19.40 11.54 21.69
C ALA A 164 -18.09 11.68 20.91
N ARG A 165 -17.11 10.79 21.15
CA ARG A 165 -15.83 10.75 20.45
C ARG A 165 -16.02 10.43 18.97
N LEU A 166 -16.85 9.43 18.65
CA LEU A 166 -17.17 9.07 17.27
C LEU A 166 -17.72 10.26 16.49
N VAL A 167 -18.68 10.98 17.07
CA VAL A 167 -19.30 12.17 16.45
C VAL A 167 -18.27 13.28 16.29
N GLU A 168 -17.49 13.58 17.34
CA GLU A 168 -16.45 14.61 17.29
C GLU A 168 -15.45 14.33 16.17
N ASP A 169 -14.82 13.15 16.18
CA ASP A 169 -13.78 12.78 15.22
C ASP A 169 -14.34 12.75 13.80
N TYR A 170 -15.56 12.24 13.60
CA TYR A 170 -16.14 12.10 12.27
C TYR A 170 -16.37 13.46 11.60
N PHE A 171 -16.90 14.44 12.33
CA PHE A 171 -17.21 15.77 11.78
C PHE A 171 -16.03 16.74 11.81
N LYS A 172 -15.05 16.52 12.71
CA LYS A 172 -13.83 17.33 12.80
C LYS A 172 -12.79 16.93 11.76
N ASN A 173 -12.55 15.64 11.56
CA ASN A 173 -11.51 15.17 10.67
C ASN A 173 -11.98 15.24 9.21
N PRO A 174 -11.16 15.75 8.27
CA PRO A 174 -11.53 15.80 6.87
C PRO A 174 -11.65 14.40 6.27
N THR A 175 -12.47 14.26 5.23
CA THR A 175 -12.48 13.03 4.41
C THR A 175 -11.33 13.10 3.41
N GLY A 176 -10.40 12.16 3.48
CA GLY A 176 -9.26 12.09 2.59
C GLY A 176 -9.55 11.29 1.32
N SER A 177 -9.00 11.73 0.19
CA SER A 177 -9.03 10.99 -1.07
C SER A 177 -7.89 9.98 -1.15
N LEU A 178 -8.15 8.88 -1.85
CA LEU A 178 -7.17 7.84 -2.14
C LEU A 178 -6.87 7.83 -3.63
N MET A 179 -5.59 7.75 -3.97
CA MET A 179 -5.16 7.68 -5.37
C MET A 179 -4.07 6.65 -5.57
N SER A 180 -4.00 6.15 -6.80
CA SER A 180 -2.87 5.40 -7.31
C SER A 180 -2.18 6.18 -8.41
N ILE A 181 -0.85 6.24 -8.35
CA ILE A 181 0.00 6.83 -9.38
C ILE A 181 0.94 5.76 -9.89
N LYS A 182 1.07 5.68 -11.21
CA LYS A 182 2.11 4.91 -11.88
C LYS A 182 2.82 5.81 -12.87
N CYS A 183 4.14 5.71 -12.93
CA CYS A 183 4.91 6.28 -14.01
C CYS A 183 6.05 5.37 -14.43
N ASP A 184 6.56 5.61 -15.62
CA ASP A 184 7.79 5.01 -16.13
C ASP A 184 8.35 5.89 -17.25
N PRO A 185 9.68 6.04 -17.36
CA PRO A 185 10.70 5.52 -16.44
C PRO A 185 10.78 6.31 -15.11
N TYR A 186 11.47 5.79 -14.10
CA TYR A 186 11.76 6.52 -12.85
C TYR A 186 12.97 7.46 -12.97
N TYR A 187 13.85 7.21 -13.94
CA TYR A 187 14.95 8.08 -14.31
C TYR A 187 14.75 8.56 -15.76
N LEU A 188 14.95 9.86 -15.98
CA LEU A 188 15.11 10.45 -17.31
C LEU A 188 16.55 10.98 -17.41
N ASP A 189 17.13 10.98 -18.61
CA ASP A 189 18.51 11.46 -18.91
C ASP A 189 18.68 12.98 -18.66
N CYS A 190 18.42 13.41 -17.43
CA CYS A 190 18.45 14.77 -16.90
C CYS A 190 18.87 14.79 -15.41
N SER A 191 19.73 13.83 -15.02
CA SER A 191 20.30 13.71 -13.67
C SER A 191 19.23 13.74 -12.56
N THR A 192 18.05 13.17 -12.83
CA THR A 192 16.89 13.22 -11.93
C THR A 192 16.21 11.85 -11.85
N VAL A 193 15.99 11.37 -10.63
CA VAL A 193 15.34 10.07 -10.35
C VAL A 193 14.22 10.21 -9.32
N LEU A 194 13.13 9.46 -9.50
CA LEU A 194 11.99 9.41 -8.56
C LEU A 194 12.07 8.18 -7.64
N LEU A 195 11.73 8.37 -6.36
CA LEU A 195 11.61 7.31 -5.36
C LEU A 195 10.34 7.47 -4.51
N GLY A 196 9.85 6.37 -3.96
CA GLY A 196 8.67 6.32 -3.10
C GLY A 196 7.41 6.83 -3.80
N ASP A 197 6.54 7.50 -3.04
CA ASP A 197 5.25 8.00 -3.55
C ASP A 197 5.39 8.98 -4.74
N ALA A 198 6.55 9.60 -4.93
CA ALA A 198 6.81 10.42 -6.10
C ALA A 198 6.82 9.59 -7.39
N ALA A 199 7.30 8.34 -7.31
CA ALA A 199 7.37 7.36 -8.39
C ALA A 199 6.13 6.44 -8.47
N HIS A 200 5.60 6.01 -7.32
CA HIS A 200 4.48 5.07 -7.24
C HIS A 200 3.61 5.30 -5.99
N ALA A 201 2.75 6.30 -6.00
CA ALA A 201 1.74 6.42 -4.95
C ALA A 201 0.75 5.25 -5.02
N VAL A 202 0.59 4.52 -3.92
CA VAL A 202 -0.31 3.36 -3.84
C VAL A 202 -1.43 3.58 -2.85
N VAL A 203 -2.59 2.97 -3.14
CA VAL A 203 -3.70 2.91 -2.19
C VAL A 203 -3.31 2.09 -0.94
N PRO A 204 -3.74 2.48 0.26
CA PRO A 204 -3.17 1.98 1.52
C PRO A 204 -3.65 0.58 1.92
N PHE A 205 -4.24 -0.19 1.01
CA PHE A 205 -4.93 -1.44 1.36
C PHE A 205 -3.98 -2.61 1.59
N TYR A 206 -2.72 -2.55 1.16
CA TYR A 206 -1.71 -3.57 1.49
C TYR A 206 -0.77 -3.16 2.63
N GLY A 207 -0.79 -1.89 3.06
CA GLY A 207 0.19 -1.37 4.02
C GLY A 207 1.62 -1.34 3.49
N GLN A 208 1.81 -1.25 2.17
CA GLN A 208 3.11 -1.41 1.51
C GLN A 208 3.73 -0.12 0.95
N GLY A 209 3.03 1.02 0.93
CA GLY A 209 3.59 2.26 0.35
C GLY A 209 4.93 2.68 0.97
N MET A 210 4.99 2.79 2.30
CA MET A 210 6.24 3.09 3.01
C MET A 210 7.31 2.01 2.79
N ASN A 211 6.94 0.73 2.86
CA ASN A 211 7.88 -0.39 2.70
C ASN A 211 8.48 -0.41 1.29
N ALA A 212 7.65 -0.24 0.26
CA ALA A 212 8.08 -0.15 -1.13
C ALA A 212 8.99 1.08 -1.35
N GLY A 213 8.66 2.23 -0.76
CA GLY A 213 9.51 3.42 -0.83
C GLY A 213 10.85 3.28 -0.10
N MET A 214 10.89 2.60 1.05
CA MET A 214 12.17 2.26 1.71
C MET A 214 12.97 1.24 0.90
N GLU A 215 12.29 0.27 0.29
CA GLU A 215 12.93 -0.69 -0.60
C GLU A 215 13.47 -0.02 -1.87
N ASP A 216 12.86 1.06 -2.36
CA ASP A 216 13.44 1.84 -3.46
C ASP A 216 14.82 2.40 -3.11
N CYS A 217 14.97 2.97 -1.91
CA CYS A 217 16.26 3.47 -1.43
C CYS A 217 17.30 2.35 -1.40
N LEU A 218 16.90 1.17 -0.92
CA LEU A 218 17.77 0.00 -0.86
C LEU A 218 18.15 -0.53 -2.25
N VAL A 219 17.20 -0.64 -3.18
CA VAL A 219 17.48 -1.09 -4.56
C VAL A 219 18.34 -0.07 -5.30
N PHE A 220 18.15 1.23 -5.05
CA PHE A 220 19.02 2.27 -5.60
C PHE A 220 20.45 2.13 -5.08
N ASP A 221 20.62 1.91 -3.77
CA ASP A 221 21.93 1.69 -3.14
C ASP A 221 22.63 0.45 -3.70
N GLU A 222 21.90 -0.67 -3.85
CA GLU A 222 22.41 -1.89 -4.49
C GLU A 222 22.83 -1.67 -5.96
N CYS A 223 22.12 -0.81 -6.70
CA CYS A 223 22.49 -0.41 -8.06
C CYS A 223 23.75 0.46 -8.07
N LEU A 224 23.86 1.41 -7.12
CA LEU A 224 25.02 2.28 -6.99
C LEU A 224 26.27 1.49 -6.63
N GLU A 225 26.19 0.55 -5.69
CA GLU A 225 27.30 -0.33 -5.30
C GLU A 225 27.81 -1.15 -6.49
N LYS A 226 26.91 -1.70 -7.32
CA LYS A 226 27.27 -2.43 -8.56
C LYS A 226 28.01 -1.55 -9.57
N VAL A 227 27.61 -0.28 -9.71
CA VAL A 227 28.26 0.67 -10.62
C VAL A 227 29.65 1.03 -10.10
N ILE A 228 29.78 1.31 -8.79
CA ILE A 228 31.07 1.62 -8.14
C ILE A 228 32.05 0.45 -8.28
N THR A 229 31.61 -0.77 -7.98
CA THR A 229 32.44 -1.99 -8.07
C THR A 229 32.87 -2.33 -9.49
N SER A 230 32.10 -1.90 -10.50
CA SER A 230 32.43 -2.06 -11.92
C SER A 230 33.39 -0.97 -12.46
N GLY A 231 33.90 -0.08 -11.58
CA GLY A 231 34.83 1.00 -11.94
C GLY A 231 34.16 2.34 -12.27
N GLY A 232 32.84 2.42 -12.21
CA GLY A 232 32.06 3.66 -12.42
C GLY A 232 31.92 4.50 -11.15
N VAL A 233 33.02 4.78 -10.44
CA VAL A 233 32.96 5.48 -9.15
C VAL A 233 32.25 6.83 -9.30
N GLY A 234 31.12 7.01 -8.60
CA GLY A 234 30.35 8.26 -8.59
C GLY A 234 29.38 8.45 -9.76
N ASP A 235 29.16 7.45 -10.61
CA ASP A 235 28.21 7.53 -11.72
C ASP A 235 26.76 7.31 -11.26
N LEU A 236 26.19 8.36 -10.66
CA LEU A 236 24.79 8.41 -10.20
C LEU A 236 23.79 8.23 -11.35
N GLU A 237 24.15 8.65 -12.57
CA GLU A 237 23.27 8.51 -13.74
C GLU A 237 23.16 7.06 -14.18
N ALA A 238 24.28 6.33 -14.24
CA ALA A 238 24.28 4.90 -14.50
C ALA A 238 23.51 4.13 -13.41
N ALA A 239 23.71 4.48 -12.14
CA ALA A 239 22.98 3.87 -11.02
C ALA A 239 21.47 4.12 -11.13
N ALA A 240 21.06 5.35 -11.41
CA ALA A 240 19.66 5.72 -11.57
C ALA A 240 18.99 5.06 -12.77
N LYS A 241 19.71 4.91 -13.88
CA LYS A 241 19.24 4.16 -15.05
C LYS A 241 19.06 2.68 -14.73
N ALA A 242 20.01 2.07 -14.03
CA ALA A 242 19.92 0.68 -13.59
C ALA A 242 18.74 0.47 -12.62
N TYR A 243 18.60 1.36 -11.63
CA TYR A 243 17.49 1.38 -10.67
C TYR A 243 16.14 1.51 -11.38
N SER A 244 16.01 2.49 -12.29
CA SER A 244 14.77 2.70 -13.03
C SER A 244 14.35 1.42 -13.75
N ASN A 245 15.27 0.79 -14.50
CA ASN A 245 15.00 -0.44 -15.24
C ASN A 245 14.62 -1.63 -14.35
N ALA A 246 15.20 -1.72 -13.15
CA ALA A 246 14.91 -2.78 -12.20
C ALA A 246 13.58 -2.57 -11.46
N ARG A 247 13.20 -1.31 -11.17
CA ARG A 247 12.20 -1.02 -10.13
C ARG A 247 10.82 -0.59 -10.64
N TRP A 248 10.70 0.02 -11.83
CA TRP A 248 9.40 0.57 -12.25
C TRP A 248 8.29 -0.49 -12.32
N ARG A 249 8.62 -1.72 -12.73
CA ARG A 249 7.68 -2.85 -12.79
C ARG A 249 7.16 -3.24 -11.43
N ASP A 250 8.03 -3.21 -10.42
CA ASP A 250 7.69 -3.50 -9.04
C ASP A 250 6.76 -2.43 -8.45
N GLY A 251 7.04 -1.14 -8.72
CA GLY A 251 6.14 -0.06 -8.33
C GLY A 251 4.74 -0.18 -8.97
N HIS A 252 4.67 -0.60 -10.24
CA HIS A 252 3.39 -0.89 -10.91
C HIS A 252 2.68 -2.10 -10.32
N ALA A 253 3.44 -3.16 -9.99
CA ALA A 253 2.94 -4.39 -9.41
C ALA A 253 2.38 -4.18 -8.01
N ILE A 254 3.08 -3.42 -7.14
CA ILE A 254 2.57 -3.15 -5.79
C ILE A 254 1.33 -2.26 -5.80
N ALA A 255 1.24 -1.30 -6.74
CA ALA A 255 0.02 -0.53 -6.96
C ALA A 255 -1.15 -1.45 -7.38
N GLN A 256 -0.91 -2.42 -8.27
CA GLN A 256 -1.92 -3.42 -8.65
C GLN A 256 -2.33 -4.31 -7.46
N LEU A 257 -1.36 -4.89 -6.76
CA LEU A 257 -1.61 -5.75 -5.58
C LEU A 257 -2.40 -4.99 -4.51
N SER A 258 -2.08 -3.72 -4.28
CA SER A 258 -2.80 -2.87 -3.33
C SER A 258 -4.27 -2.66 -3.72
N LYS A 259 -4.55 -2.44 -5.01
CA LYS A 259 -5.93 -2.33 -5.51
C LYS A 259 -6.67 -3.66 -5.42
N GLU A 260 -6.04 -4.77 -5.80
CA GLU A 260 -6.65 -6.12 -5.70
C GLU A 260 -6.94 -6.51 -4.24
N ASN A 261 -6.06 -6.13 -3.31
CA ASN A 261 -6.26 -6.43 -1.89
C ASN A 261 -7.46 -5.67 -1.30
N TYR A 262 -7.82 -4.52 -1.87
CA TYR A 262 -9.05 -3.83 -1.50
C TYR A 262 -10.28 -4.71 -1.74
N ASP A 263 -10.39 -5.28 -2.94
CA ASP A 263 -11.50 -6.16 -3.31
C ASP A 263 -11.54 -7.42 -2.45
N GLU A 264 -10.36 -7.98 -2.11
CA GLU A 264 -10.24 -9.12 -1.20
C GLU A 264 -10.74 -8.78 0.21
N MET A 265 -10.23 -7.69 0.81
CA MET A 265 -10.56 -7.29 2.18
C MET A 265 -12.03 -6.91 2.34
N ARG A 266 -12.62 -6.24 1.35
CA ARG A 266 -14.02 -5.78 1.45
C ARG A 266 -15.03 -6.91 1.26
N SER A 267 -14.78 -7.83 0.32
CA SER A 267 -15.82 -8.77 -0.17
C SER A 267 -15.47 -10.26 -0.04
N HIS A 268 -14.22 -10.67 -0.20
CA HIS A 268 -13.88 -12.09 -0.34
C HIS A 268 -13.61 -12.79 1.00
N VAL A 269 -13.18 -12.06 2.03
CA VAL A 269 -12.87 -12.65 3.35
C VAL A 269 -14.05 -13.36 4.01
N THR A 270 -15.29 -13.08 3.59
CA THR A 270 -16.51 -13.74 4.09
C THR A 270 -17.03 -14.85 3.17
N SER A 271 -16.42 -15.06 1.99
CA SER A 271 -16.86 -16.05 0.99
C SER A 271 -16.42 -17.47 1.34
N ARG A 272 -17.35 -18.44 1.22
CA ARG A 272 -17.05 -19.88 1.46
C ARG A 272 -16.04 -20.44 0.45
N LEU A 273 -16.10 -19.98 -0.81
CA LEU A 273 -15.17 -20.42 -1.85
C LEU A 273 -13.76 -19.91 -1.55
N PHE A 274 -13.63 -18.65 -1.15
CA PHE A 274 -12.36 -18.06 -0.74
C PHE A 274 -11.74 -18.80 0.46
N LEU A 275 -12.56 -19.17 1.46
CA LEU A 275 -12.09 -19.96 2.59
C LEU A 275 -11.62 -21.37 2.19
N LEU A 276 -12.25 -21.99 1.19
CA LEU A 276 -11.81 -23.28 0.64
C LEU A 276 -10.48 -23.14 -0.10
N GLU A 277 -10.36 -22.15 -0.99
CA GLU A 277 -9.09 -21.85 -1.69
C GLU A 277 -7.96 -21.58 -0.70
N LYS A 278 -8.22 -20.82 0.37
CA LYS A 278 -7.26 -20.57 1.45
C LYS A 278 -6.85 -21.85 2.17
N LYS A 279 -7.76 -22.80 2.39
CA LYS A 279 -7.42 -24.12 2.98
C LYS A 279 -6.53 -24.93 2.04
N ILE A 280 -6.82 -24.96 0.73
CA ILE A 280 -5.99 -25.64 -0.26
C ILE A 280 -4.60 -25.00 -0.31
N ASN A 281 -4.53 -23.67 -0.39
CA ASN A 281 -3.29 -22.91 -0.36
C ASN A 281 -2.44 -23.24 0.88
N ASN A 282 -3.06 -23.27 2.06
CA ASN A 282 -2.37 -23.60 3.30
C ASN A 282 -1.88 -25.07 3.33
N ALA A 283 -2.66 -26.01 2.80
CA ALA A 283 -2.25 -27.41 2.70
C ALA A 283 -1.07 -27.59 1.74
N LEU A 284 -1.11 -26.93 0.58
CA LEU A 284 -0.02 -26.92 -0.40
C LEU A 284 1.23 -26.26 0.18
N HIS A 285 1.09 -25.14 0.86
CA HIS A 285 2.22 -24.48 1.54
C HIS A 285 2.86 -25.38 2.60
N ARG A 286 2.08 -26.08 3.43
CA ARG A 286 2.61 -27.03 4.42
C ARG A 286 3.42 -28.16 3.79
N LYS A 287 3.01 -28.63 2.61
CA LYS A 287 3.68 -29.75 1.90
C LYS A 287 4.85 -29.28 1.02
N PHE A 288 4.75 -28.08 0.44
CA PHE A 288 5.69 -27.55 -0.54
C PHE A 288 6.17 -26.14 -0.14
N GLN A 289 6.74 -26.02 1.07
CA GLN A 289 7.04 -24.75 1.75
C GLN A 289 7.79 -23.72 0.88
N ASN A 290 8.75 -24.17 0.06
CA ASN A 290 9.58 -23.28 -0.77
C ASN A 290 8.97 -22.97 -2.15
N SER A 291 8.11 -23.87 -2.65
CA SER A 291 7.55 -23.75 -4.00
C SER A 291 6.18 -23.08 -4.01
N PHE A 292 5.38 -23.30 -2.96
CA PHE A 292 4.03 -22.78 -2.83
C PHE A 292 3.96 -21.84 -1.62
N ILE A 293 4.10 -20.53 -1.87
CA ILE A 293 4.17 -19.52 -0.82
C ILE A 293 2.90 -18.64 -0.91
N PRO A 294 2.14 -18.43 0.19
CA PRO A 294 0.97 -17.58 0.16
C PRO A 294 1.30 -16.17 -0.34
N LEU A 295 0.40 -15.55 -1.11
CA LEU A 295 0.60 -14.19 -1.66
C LEU A 295 1.01 -13.19 -0.58
N TYR A 296 0.26 -13.15 0.53
CA TYR A 296 0.54 -12.27 1.65
C TYR A 296 1.94 -12.46 2.22
N THR A 297 2.42 -13.71 2.29
CA THR A 297 3.77 -14.03 2.76
C THR A 297 4.84 -13.57 1.79
N MET A 298 4.64 -13.76 0.48
CA MET A 298 5.58 -13.28 -0.53
C MET A 298 5.73 -11.75 -0.49
N VAL A 299 4.61 -11.02 -0.38
CA VAL A 299 4.61 -9.55 -0.33
C VAL A 299 5.17 -9.01 1.00
N THR A 300 4.78 -9.61 2.14
CA THR A 300 5.02 -8.99 3.46
C THR A 300 6.31 -9.47 4.13
N PHE A 301 6.74 -10.70 3.86
CA PHE A 301 7.80 -11.36 4.61
C PHE A 301 8.98 -11.82 3.74
N THR A 302 9.04 -11.37 2.48
CA THR A 302 10.19 -11.60 1.58
C THR A 302 10.57 -10.32 0.85
N ARG A 303 11.72 -10.33 0.16
CA ARG A 303 12.16 -9.27 -0.77
C ARG A 303 12.05 -9.73 -2.23
N MET A 304 11.09 -10.60 -2.54
CA MET A 304 10.82 -10.98 -3.93
C MET A 304 10.26 -9.77 -4.67
N GLY A 305 10.76 -9.48 -5.88
CA GLY A 305 10.24 -8.40 -6.70
C GLY A 305 8.72 -8.50 -6.84
N TYR A 306 7.98 -7.43 -6.59
CA TYR A 306 6.52 -7.45 -6.62
C TYR A 306 5.96 -7.97 -7.96
N HIS A 307 6.64 -7.72 -9.08
CA HIS A 307 6.23 -8.28 -10.36
C HIS A 307 6.40 -9.81 -10.41
N ASP A 308 7.49 -10.35 -9.87
CA ASP A 308 7.71 -11.80 -9.71
C ASP A 308 6.67 -12.43 -8.78
N VAL A 309 6.27 -11.70 -7.72
CA VAL A 309 5.20 -12.13 -6.81
C VAL A 309 3.89 -12.31 -7.56
N ILE A 310 3.51 -11.37 -8.44
CA ILE A 310 2.31 -11.48 -9.28
C ILE A 310 2.41 -12.70 -10.18
N GLU A 311 3.52 -12.88 -10.89
CA GLU A 311 3.71 -14.02 -11.80
C GLU A 311 3.60 -15.35 -11.05
N LYS A 312 4.28 -15.47 -9.91
CA LYS A 312 4.26 -16.68 -9.08
C LYS A 312 2.85 -16.94 -8.53
N ASN A 313 2.17 -15.92 -8.05
CA ASN A 313 0.80 -16.04 -7.57
C ASN A 313 -0.17 -16.50 -8.67
N ASN A 314 -0.03 -15.99 -9.88
CA ASN A 314 -0.86 -16.41 -11.03
C ASN A 314 -0.63 -17.89 -11.37
N ARG A 315 0.62 -18.36 -11.35
CA ARG A 315 0.96 -19.78 -11.52
C ARG A 315 0.32 -20.64 -10.40
N GLN A 316 0.43 -20.21 -9.15
CA GLN A 316 -0.16 -20.91 -8.00
C GLN A 316 -1.69 -20.96 -8.07
N LYS A 317 -2.36 -19.85 -8.44
CA LYS A 317 -3.82 -19.78 -8.64
C LYS A 317 -4.31 -20.77 -9.70
N ASN A 318 -3.58 -20.89 -10.81
CA ASN A 318 -3.93 -21.86 -11.87
C ASN A 318 -3.84 -23.31 -11.37
N ILE A 319 -2.80 -23.65 -10.59
CA ILE A 319 -2.66 -24.98 -9.99
C ILE A 319 -3.82 -25.26 -9.03
N VAL A 320 -4.14 -24.32 -8.14
CA VAL A 320 -5.26 -24.46 -7.19
C VAL A 320 -6.59 -24.64 -7.94
N LYS A 321 -6.82 -23.87 -9.00
CA LYS A 321 -8.03 -23.99 -9.83
C LYS A 321 -8.18 -25.40 -10.42
N ILE A 322 -7.10 -25.95 -10.98
CA ILE A 322 -7.09 -27.32 -11.53
C ILE A 322 -7.40 -28.34 -10.44
N ILE A 323 -6.76 -28.23 -9.26
CA ILE A 323 -7.00 -29.13 -8.13
C ILE A 323 -8.46 -29.04 -7.66
N THR A 324 -9.01 -27.83 -7.52
CA THR A 324 -10.40 -27.62 -7.10
C THR A 324 -11.38 -28.24 -8.07
N ILE A 325 -11.17 -28.08 -9.39
CA ILE A 325 -12.00 -28.71 -10.43
C ILE A 325 -11.90 -30.23 -10.36
N ALA A 326 -10.70 -30.79 -10.19
CA ALA A 326 -10.50 -32.23 -10.08
C ALA A 326 -11.20 -32.81 -8.85
N ILE A 327 -11.12 -32.14 -7.70
CA ILE A 327 -11.85 -32.52 -6.47
C ILE A 327 -13.35 -32.50 -6.72
N PHE A 328 -13.87 -31.45 -7.38
CA PHE A 328 -15.29 -31.33 -7.69
C PHE A 328 -15.78 -32.49 -8.59
N ILE A 329 -15.05 -32.77 -9.68
CA ILE A 329 -15.37 -33.89 -10.58
C ILE A 329 -15.36 -35.22 -9.82
N PHE A 330 -14.34 -35.44 -8.97
CA PHE A 330 -14.23 -36.66 -8.18
C PHE A 330 -15.40 -36.85 -7.21
N VAL A 331 -15.83 -35.79 -6.53
CA VAL A 331 -17.01 -35.82 -5.63
C VAL A 331 -18.29 -36.12 -6.41
N VAL A 332 -18.48 -35.53 -7.60
CA VAL A 332 -19.63 -35.80 -8.46
C VAL A 332 -19.66 -37.26 -8.91
N LEU A 333 -18.51 -37.81 -9.32
CA LEU A 333 -18.40 -39.21 -9.73
C LEU A 333 -18.72 -40.18 -8.58
N ILE A 334 -18.26 -39.90 -7.35
CA ILE A 334 -18.61 -40.67 -6.16
C ILE A 334 -20.11 -40.62 -5.91
N PHE A 335 -20.72 -39.44 -6.01
CA PHE A 335 -22.15 -39.29 -5.78
C PHE A 335 -22.98 -40.07 -6.80
N ILE A 336 -22.61 -40.01 -8.09
CA ILE A 336 -23.23 -40.79 -9.16
C ILE A 336 -23.08 -42.30 -8.87
N PHE A 337 -21.90 -42.74 -8.46
CA PHE A 337 -21.63 -44.13 -8.13
C PHE A 337 -22.48 -44.62 -6.94
N LEU A 338 -22.52 -43.86 -5.84
CA LEU A 338 -23.34 -44.18 -4.67
C LEU A 338 -24.84 -44.20 -4.99
N PHE A 339 -25.30 -43.26 -5.82
CA PHE A 339 -26.69 -43.23 -6.28
C PHE A 339 -27.04 -44.46 -7.13
N ALA A 340 -26.16 -44.85 -8.06
CA ALA A 340 -26.33 -46.06 -8.86
C ALA A 340 -26.35 -47.32 -7.99
N LEU A 341 -25.49 -47.40 -6.97
CA LEU A 341 -25.44 -48.51 -6.03
C LEU A 341 -26.73 -48.63 -5.20
N LEU A 342 -27.23 -47.52 -4.67
CA LEU A 342 -28.50 -47.44 -3.95
C LEU A 342 -29.68 -47.87 -4.83
N PHE A 343 -29.73 -47.38 -6.08
CA PHE A 343 -30.79 -47.76 -7.02
C PHE A 343 -30.75 -49.25 -7.37
N SER A 344 -29.55 -49.84 -7.46
CA SER A 344 -29.38 -51.28 -7.67
C SER A 344 -29.78 -52.13 -6.47
N LEU A 345 -29.71 -51.59 -5.24
CA LEU A 345 -30.11 -52.29 -4.01
C LEU A 345 -31.62 -52.19 -3.73
N MET A 346 -32.32 -51.26 -4.39
CA MET A 346 -33.78 -51.07 -4.26
C MET A 346 -34.59 -51.87 -5.30
N LYS A 347 -33.93 -52.43 -6.30
CA LYS A 347 -34.49 -53.44 -7.21
C LYS A 347 -34.19 -54.82 -6.66
#